data_AF-A0A940ZYB4-F1
#
_entry.id   AF-A0A940ZYB4-F1
#
_cell.length_a   1.000
_cell.length_b   1.000
_cell.length_c   1.000
_cell.angle_alpha   90.00
_cell.angle_beta   90.00
_cell.angle_gamma   90.00
#
_symmetry.space_group_name_H-M   'P 1'
#
loop_
_entity.id
_entity.type
_entity.pdbx_description
1 polymer ?
#
loop_
_entity_poly.entity_id
_entity_poly.type
_entity_poly.pdbx_seq_one_letter_code
_entity_poly.pdbx_strand_id
1 'polypeptide(L)'
;MKKWLGVLASVGLLCVLATSVEAGTIIRWGDVLAADHPSVVMISRVAKQVAEKTQGRVEIQAYPASQLGSSKDQIEAVALGTQQIVTEGAANFGQWVPSISIIEAPYVWRDDVHLTKVMSGPIGQDLNKQLV
;
A
#
# COMPACT_ATOMS: atom_id res chain seq x y z
N MET A 1 -40.17 60.30 -19.11
CA MET A 1 -41.13 59.18 -18.95
C MET A 1 -41.21 58.38 -20.24
N LYS A 2 -40.47 57.26 -20.36
CA LYS A 2 -40.72 56.12 -21.28
C LYS A 2 -39.57 55.09 -21.13
N LYS A 3 -39.79 54.13 -20.23
CA LYS A 3 -39.50 52.67 -20.34
C LYS A 3 -38.13 52.31 -20.97
N TRP A 4 -37.03 52.12 -20.24
CA TRP A 4 -36.66 50.89 -19.49
C TRP A 4 -37.06 49.59 -20.20
N LEU A 5 -36.35 49.25 -21.27
CA LEU A 5 -36.34 47.90 -21.84
C LEU A 5 -34.97 47.67 -22.49
N GLY A 6 -34.28 46.60 -22.08
CA GLY A 6 -33.17 46.06 -22.87
C GLY A 6 -31.82 45.92 -22.20
N VAL A 7 -31.72 45.80 -20.87
CA VAL A 7 -30.50 45.26 -20.24
C VAL A 7 -30.93 44.30 -19.14
N LEU A 8 -31.16 43.04 -19.50
CA LEU A 8 -30.99 41.92 -18.59
C LEU A 8 -30.38 40.82 -19.42
N ALA A 9 -29.05 40.90 -19.47
CA ALA A 9 -28.17 39.91 -20.02
C ALA A 9 -28.63 38.52 -19.60
N SER A 10 -28.83 37.67 -20.60
CA SER A 10 -28.77 36.22 -20.53
C SER A 10 -27.82 35.76 -19.42
N VAL A 11 -28.39 35.44 -18.26
CA VAL A 11 -27.74 34.66 -17.21
C VAL A 11 -27.58 33.27 -17.80
N GLY A 12 -26.45 33.06 -18.48
CA GLY A 12 -25.99 31.75 -18.86
C GLY A 12 -25.86 30.93 -17.59
N LEU A 13 -26.82 30.03 -17.36
CA LEU A 13 -26.75 29.01 -16.35
C LEU A 13 -25.68 27.99 -16.78
N LEU A 14 -24.42 28.37 -16.66
CA LEU A 14 -23.31 27.44 -16.61
C LEU A 14 -23.38 26.75 -15.24
N CYS A 15 -24.26 25.76 -15.13
CA CYS A 15 -24.05 24.65 -14.22
C CYS A 15 -22.79 23.91 -14.69
N VAL A 16 -21.61 24.44 -14.35
CA VAL A 16 -20.41 23.63 -14.27
C VAL A 16 -20.72 22.59 -13.20
N LEU A 17 -21.01 21.37 -13.65
CA LEU A 17 -20.98 20.19 -12.81
C LEU A 17 -19.57 20.13 -12.25
N ALA A 18 -19.39 20.66 -11.04
CA ALA A 18 -18.22 20.38 -10.24
C ALA A 18 -18.27 18.89 -9.94
N THR A 19 -17.67 18.09 -10.82
CA THR A 19 -17.28 16.73 -10.47
C THR A 19 -16.24 16.90 -9.38
N SER A 20 -16.67 16.74 -8.13
CA SER A 20 -15.77 16.55 -7.01
C SER A 20 -14.89 15.36 -7.36
N VAL A 21 -13.65 15.63 -7.78
CA VAL A 21 -12.63 14.59 -7.88
C VAL A 21 -12.44 14.09 -6.46
N GLU A 22 -12.86 12.85 -6.19
CA GLU A 22 -12.61 12.19 -4.91
C GLU A 22 -11.09 12.18 -4.73
N ALA A 23 -10.58 12.68 -3.61
CA ALA A 23 -9.15 12.68 -3.34
C ALA A 23 -8.64 11.22 -3.38
N GLY A 24 -7.78 10.91 -4.34
CA GLY A 24 -7.23 9.56 -4.50
C GLY A 24 -6.45 9.14 -3.25
N THR A 25 -6.62 7.89 -2.84
CA THR A 25 -5.82 7.30 -1.75
C THR A 25 -4.44 6.93 -2.30
N ILE A 26 -3.38 7.48 -1.69
CA ILE A 26 -1.99 7.13 -2.04
C ILE A 26 -1.47 6.13 -1.01
N ILE A 27 -0.99 4.99 -1.50
CA ILE A 27 -0.32 3.95 -0.71
C ILE A 27 1.16 3.97 -1.07
N ARG A 28 2.01 4.36 -0.12
CA ARG A 28 3.46 4.24 -0.24
C ARG A 28 3.87 2.83 0.15
N TRP A 29 4.46 2.09 -0.79
CA TRP A 29 4.92 0.72 -0.60
C TRP A 29 6.42 0.62 -0.84
N GLY A 30 7.18 0.45 0.24
CA GLY A 30 8.64 0.33 0.20
C GLY A 30 9.15 -1.11 0.24
N ASP A 31 10.33 -1.31 -0.36
CA ASP A 31 11.11 -2.55 -0.34
C ASP A 31 12.60 -2.17 -0.42
N VAL A 32 13.44 -2.84 0.36
CA VAL A 32 14.89 -2.56 0.41
C VAL A 32 15.64 -3.12 -0.81
N LEU A 33 15.03 -4.05 -1.54
CA LEU A 33 15.63 -4.79 -2.64
C LEU A 33 15.59 -4.01 -3.96
N ALA A 34 16.43 -4.44 -4.93
CA ALA A 34 16.55 -3.80 -6.23
C ALA A 34 15.24 -3.87 -7.05
N ALA A 35 15.09 -2.97 -8.02
CA ALA A 35 13.85 -2.82 -8.78
C ALA A 35 13.44 -4.06 -9.60
N ASP A 36 14.41 -4.90 -9.98
CA ASP A 36 14.23 -6.14 -10.72
C ASP A 36 14.02 -7.37 -9.80
N HIS A 37 14.12 -7.20 -8.49
CA HIS A 37 13.88 -8.28 -7.53
C HIS A 37 12.40 -8.73 -7.59
N PRO A 38 12.10 -10.04 -7.50
CA PRO A 38 10.73 -10.55 -7.60
C PRO A 38 9.71 -9.90 -6.66
N SER A 39 10.12 -9.51 -5.45
CA SER A 39 9.26 -8.80 -4.49
C SER A 39 8.82 -7.42 -5.01
N VAL A 40 9.73 -6.66 -5.61
CA VAL A 40 9.43 -5.34 -6.20
C VAL A 40 8.59 -5.47 -7.46
N VAL A 41 8.88 -6.48 -8.30
CA VAL A 41 8.07 -6.79 -9.47
C VAL A 41 6.64 -7.12 -9.07
N MET A 42 6.44 -7.79 -7.93
CA MET A 42 5.11 -8.04 -7.36
C MET A 42 4.41 -6.72 -7.00
N ILE A 43 5.08 -5.76 -6.35
CA ILE A 43 4.49 -4.45 -6.02
C ILE A 43 3.95 -3.77 -7.27
N SER A 44 4.73 -3.74 -8.36
CA SER A 44 4.31 -3.15 -9.64
C SER A 44 3.06 -3.82 -10.22
N ARG A 45 2.97 -5.15 -10.13
CA ARG A 45 1.80 -5.91 -10.57
C ARG A 45 0.56 -5.59 -9.73
N VAL A 46 0.73 -5.51 -8.40
CA VAL A 46 -0.37 -5.16 -7.49
C VAL A 46 -0.82 -3.72 -7.71
N ALA A 47 0.10 -2.78 -7.90
CA ALA A 47 -0.19 -1.39 -8.21
C ALA A 47 -1.10 -1.26 -9.44
N LYS A 48 -0.78 -1.98 -10.52
CA LYS A 48 -1.62 -2.02 -11.73
C LYS A 48 -3.01 -2.59 -11.44
N GLN A 49 -3.09 -3.74 -10.77
CA GLN A 49 -4.37 -4.39 -10.47
C GLN A 49 -5.26 -3.53 -9.56
N VAL A 50 -4.67 -2.83 -8.59
CA VAL A 50 -5.39 -1.94 -7.69
C VAL A 50 -5.89 -0.71 -8.43
N ALA A 51 -5.08 -0.08 -9.27
CA ALA A 51 -5.52 1.05 -10.09
C ALA A 51 -6.69 0.64 -11.01
N GLU A 52 -6.62 -0.52 -11.66
CA GLU A 52 -7.69 -1.07 -12.51
C GLU A 52 -8.98 -1.32 -11.73
N LYS A 53 -8.89 -2.04 -10.60
CA LYS A 53 -10.05 -2.39 -9.77
C LYS A 53 -10.70 -1.20 -9.07
N THR A 54 -9.93 -0.15 -8.82
CA THR A 54 -10.40 1.05 -8.10
C THR A 54 -10.73 2.21 -9.04
N GLN A 55 -10.57 2.03 -10.36
CA GLN A 55 -10.73 3.09 -11.37
C GLN A 55 -9.83 4.30 -11.06
N GLY A 56 -8.60 4.03 -10.62
CA GLY A 56 -7.60 5.05 -10.28
C GLY A 56 -7.82 5.75 -8.94
N ARG A 57 -8.85 5.39 -8.16
CA ARG A 57 -9.07 5.98 -6.82
C ARG A 57 -8.01 5.59 -5.80
N VAL A 58 -7.29 4.48 -6.02
CA VAL A 58 -6.15 4.08 -5.20
C VAL A 58 -4.90 3.99 -6.07
N GLU A 59 -3.89 4.77 -5.70
CA GLU A 59 -2.57 4.78 -6.33
C GLU A 59 -1.56 4.11 -5.39
N ILE A 60 -0.84 3.10 -5.89
CA ILE A 60 0.28 2.50 -5.18
C ILE A 60 1.58 3.04 -5.77
N GLN A 61 2.38 3.69 -4.93
CA GLN A 61 3.71 4.18 -5.27
C GLN A 61 4.76 3.22 -4.71
N ALA A 62 5.50 2.57 -5.62
CA ALA A 62 6.56 1.62 -5.28
C ALA A 62 7.88 2.36 -5.03
N TYR A 63 8.53 2.05 -3.90
CA TYR A 63 9.82 2.63 -3.51
C TYR A 63 10.85 1.54 -3.28
N PRO A 64 11.52 1.05 -4.34
CA PRO A 64 12.54 0.01 -4.23
C PRO A 64 13.87 0.58 -3.75
N ALA A 65 14.87 -0.30 -3.59
CA ALA A 65 16.26 0.04 -3.34
C ALA A 65 16.44 0.98 -2.14
N SER A 66 15.66 0.75 -1.07
CA SER A 66 15.74 1.52 0.18
C SER A 66 15.50 3.03 0.01
N GLN A 67 14.72 3.44 -1.00
CA GLN A 67 14.38 4.86 -1.23
C GLN A 67 13.68 5.54 -0.05
N LEU A 68 13.01 4.76 0.81
CA LEU A 68 12.36 5.25 2.04
C LEU A 68 13.18 5.01 3.31
N GLY A 69 14.45 4.60 3.18
CA GLY A 69 15.33 4.32 4.31
C GLY A 69 15.57 2.82 4.53
N SER A 70 16.20 2.48 5.65
CA SER A 70 16.54 1.10 5.99
C SER A 70 15.29 0.26 6.29
N SER A 71 15.46 -1.06 6.34
CA SER A 71 14.42 -2.01 6.77
C SER A 71 13.76 -1.59 8.08
N LYS A 72 14.58 -1.25 9.08
CA LYS A 72 14.12 -0.80 10.41
C LYS A 72 13.30 0.49 10.31
N ASP A 73 13.80 1.49 9.58
CA ASP A 73 13.12 2.78 9.43
C ASP A 73 11.74 2.62 8.79
N GLN A 74 11.64 1.77 7.77
CA GLN A 74 10.38 1.54 7.06
C GLN A 74 9.36 0.76 7.90
N ILE A 75 9.79 -0.23 8.69
CA ILE A 75 8.90 -0.93 9.65
C ILE A 75 8.34 0.07 10.67
N GLU A 76 9.19 0.95 11.22
CA GLU A 76 8.76 1.99 12.16
C GLU A 76 7.84 3.02 11.47
N ALA A 77 8.12 3.41 10.23
CA ALA A 77 7.28 4.31 9.45
C ALA A 77 5.87 3.74 9.20
N VAL A 78 5.74 2.43 8.99
CA VAL A 78 4.44 1.75 8.89
C VAL A 78 3.70 1.78 10.23
N ALA A 79 4.39 1.49 11.34
CA ALA A 79 3.79 1.57 12.67
C ALA A 79 3.33 2.99 13.04
N LEU A 80 4.03 4.02 12.55
CA LEU A 80 3.67 5.43 12.72
C LEU A 80 2.61 5.92 11.70
N GLY A 81 2.26 5.11 10.69
CA GLY A 81 1.29 5.45 9.65
C GLY A 81 1.79 6.44 8.60
N THR A 82 3.08 6.78 8.58
CA THR A 82 3.67 7.69 7.58
C THR A 82 3.98 6.97 6.26
N GLN A 83 4.16 5.64 6.32
CA GLN A 83 4.23 4.70 5.20
C GLN A 83 3.07 3.70 5.32
N GLN A 84 2.45 3.29 4.21
CA GLN A 84 1.27 2.42 4.27
C GLN A 84 1.64 0.93 4.25
N ILE A 85 2.66 0.55 3.48
CA ILE A 85 3.08 -0.85 3.35
C ILE A 85 4.61 -0.93 3.25
N VAL A 86 5.19 -1.95 3.87
CA VAL A 86 6.58 -2.39 3.64
C VAL A 86 6.56 -3.88 3.29
N THR A 87 7.32 -4.29 2.28
CA THR A 87 7.65 -5.71 2.07
C THR A 87 8.97 -5.99 2.76
N GLU A 88 8.99 -7.00 3.63
CA GLU A 88 10.18 -7.31 4.41
C GLU A 88 10.25 -8.79 4.82
N GLY A 89 11.45 -9.29 5.08
CA GLY A 89 11.68 -10.63 5.64
C GLY A 89 11.18 -10.76 7.08
N ALA A 90 10.71 -11.95 7.46
CA ALA A 90 10.10 -12.19 8.76
C ALA A 90 11.11 -11.94 9.90
N ALA A 91 12.37 -12.34 9.76
CA ALA A 91 13.35 -12.17 10.83
C ALA A 91 13.64 -10.70 11.18
N ASN A 92 13.43 -9.76 10.25
CA ASN A 92 13.64 -8.32 10.50
C ASN A 92 12.63 -7.75 11.49
N PHE A 93 11.46 -8.39 11.66
CA PHE A 93 10.49 -8.07 12.70
C PHE A 93 10.86 -8.65 14.08
N GLY A 94 11.87 -9.53 14.17
CA GLY A 94 12.25 -10.24 15.38
C GLY A 94 12.66 -9.35 16.56
N GLN A 95 13.08 -8.11 16.30
CA GLN A 95 13.39 -7.15 17.36
C GLN A 95 12.14 -6.64 18.11
N TRP A 96 10.96 -6.72 17.49
CA TRP A 96 9.67 -6.38 18.12
C TRP A 96 8.86 -7.62 18.49
N VAL A 97 8.88 -8.65 17.64
CA VAL A 97 8.15 -9.91 17.84
C VAL A 97 9.13 -11.08 17.70
N PRO A 98 9.90 -11.44 18.75
CA PRO A 98 10.97 -12.44 18.65
C PRO A 98 10.53 -13.82 18.11
N SER A 99 9.28 -14.21 18.38
CA SER A 99 8.74 -15.49 17.90
C SER A 99 8.63 -15.57 16.38
N ILE A 100 8.51 -14.45 15.67
CA ILE A 100 8.31 -14.46 14.22
C ILE A 100 9.55 -14.89 13.44
N SER A 101 10.75 -14.73 14.02
CA SER A 101 12.01 -15.15 13.42
C SER A 101 12.07 -16.67 13.17
N ILE A 102 11.22 -17.47 13.83
CA ILE A 102 11.15 -18.92 13.59
C ILE A 102 10.77 -19.26 12.15
N ILE A 103 10.08 -18.34 11.45
CA ILE A 103 9.68 -18.53 10.04
C ILE A 103 10.89 -18.68 9.13
N GLU A 104 12.03 -18.10 9.49
CA GLU A 104 13.26 -18.14 8.67
C GLU A 104 14.35 -19.03 9.28
N ALA A 105 13.98 -19.87 10.25
CA ALA A 105 14.91 -20.81 10.87
C ALA A 105 15.41 -21.86 9.85
N PRO A 106 16.68 -22.30 9.95
CA PRO A 106 17.23 -23.30 9.04
C PRO A 106 16.39 -24.59 9.03
N TYR A 107 16.03 -25.04 7.82
CA TYR A 107 15.33 -26.31 7.58
C TYR A 107 13.95 -26.46 8.24
N VAL A 108 13.30 -25.37 8.67
CA VAL A 108 11.97 -25.43 9.30
C VAL A 108 10.85 -25.82 8.31
N TRP A 109 11.05 -25.51 7.02
CA TRP A 109 10.11 -25.84 5.94
C TRP A 109 10.60 -27.05 5.13
N ARG A 110 9.67 -27.94 4.78
CA ARG A 110 9.94 -29.10 3.92
C ARG A 110 9.86 -28.73 2.44
N ASP A 111 8.87 -27.90 2.13
CA ASP A 111 8.52 -27.39 0.80
C ASP A 111 7.63 -26.14 0.97
N ASP A 112 7.30 -25.51 -0.16
CA ASP A 112 6.40 -24.36 -0.25
C ASP A 112 4.96 -24.70 0.16
N VAL A 113 4.51 -25.93 -0.08
CA VAL A 113 3.19 -26.42 0.33
C VAL A 113 3.07 -26.47 1.85
N HIS A 114 4.10 -26.94 2.55
CA HIS A 114 4.19 -26.97 4.01
C HIS A 114 4.14 -25.56 4.57
N LEU A 115 4.99 -24.66 4.06
CA LEU A 115 5.02 -23.25 4.46
C LEU A 115 3.63 -22.63 4.31
N THR A 116 3.02 -22.75 3.12
CA THR A 116 1.71 -22.17 2.82
C THR A 116 0.63 -22.71 3.76
N LYS A 117 0.63 -24.02 4.03
CA LYS A 117 -0.33 -24.65 4.94
C LYS A 117 -0.19 -24.16 6.37
N VAL A 118 1.04 -24.00 6.88
CA VAL A 118 1.28 -23.52 8.25
C VAL A 118 0.90 -22.05 8.38
N MET A 119 1.34 -21.21 7.44
CA MET A 119 1.11 -19.76 7.47
C MET A 119 -0.36 -19.38 7.22
N SER A 120 -1.12 -20.20 6.49
CA SER A 120 -2.57 -20.01 6.31
C SER A 120 -3.40 -20.59 7.47
N GLY A 121 -2.76 -21.34 8.39
CA GLY A 121 -3.41 -22.02 9.50
C GLY A 121 -3.34 -21.26 10.83
N PRO A 122 -3.68 -21.93 11.95
CA PRO A 122 -3.70 -21.31 13.28
C PRO A 122 -2.35 -20.70 13.70
N ILE A 123 -1.23 -21.33 13.33
CA ILE A 123 0.11 -20.83 13.66
C ILE A 123 0.36 -19.47 13.01
N GLY A 124 0.08 -19.33 11.70
CA GLY A 124 0.22 -18.04 11.02
C GLY A 124 -0.70 -16.97 11.59
N GLN A 125 -1.94 -17.32 11.94
CA GLN A 125 -2.89 -16.40 12.58
C GLN A 125 -2.40 -15.92 13.96
N ASP A 126 -1.85 -16.82 14.78
CA ASP A 126 -1.34 -16.48 16.11
C ASP A 126 -0.05 -15.64 16.05
N LEU A 127 0.79 -15.83 15.04
CA LEU A 127 1.91 -14.94 14.76
C LEU A 127 1.43 -13.57 14.30
N ASN A 128 0.43 -13.51 13.42
CA ASN A 128 -0.12 -12.25 12.92
C ASN A 128 -0.74 -11.39 14.03
N LYS A 129 -1.41 -11.99 15.03
CA LYS A 129 -1.97 -11.25 16.18
C LYS A 129 -0.91 -10.53 17.03
N GLN A 130 0.36 -10.93 16.92
CA GLN A 130 1.46 -10.30 17.65
C GLN A 130 2.05 -9.13 16.86
N LEU A 131 1.81 -9.07 15.55
CA LEU A 131 2.17 -7.97 14.67
C LEU A 131 0.97 -7.01 14.60
N VAL A 132 0.96 -6.00 15.48
CA VAL A 132 -0.08 -4.94 15.63
C VAL A 132 -1.53 -5.41 15.81
#